data_AF-A0A9C7UY75-F1
#
_entry.id   AF-A0A9C7UY75-F1
#
_cell.length_a   1.000
_cell.length_b   1.000
_cell.length_c   1.000
_cell.angle_alpha   90.00
_cell.angle_beta   90.00
_cell.angle_gamma   90.00
#
_symmetry.space_group_name_H-M   'P 1'
#
loop_
_entity.id
_entity.type
_entity.pdbx_description
1 polymer ?
#
loop_
_entity_poly.entity_id
_entity_poly.type
_entity_poly.pdbx_seq_one_letter_code
_entity_poly.pdbx_strand_id
1 'polypeptide(L)' 'MLEKAIETSTETVVDFGFDGKLAVHPNQTPVINEAYTPSPDEIDWAERILDRTAATGIR' A
#
# COMPACT_ATOMS: atom_id res chain seq x y z
N MET A 1 -20.77 -9.45 5.44
CA MET A 1 -19.88 -10.35 6.22
C MET A 1 -18.64 -10.73 5.44
N LEU A 2 -18.76 -11.19 4.18
CA LEU A 2 -17.60 -11.55 3.33
C LEU A 2 -16.70 -10.36 2.97
N GLU A 3 -17.26 -9.19 2.64
CA GLU A 3 -16.48 -7.98 2.31
C GLU A 3 -15.61 -7.52 3.47
N LYS A 4 -16.21 -7.41 4.67
CA LYS A 4 -15.49 -7.07 5.91
C LYS A 4 -14.32 -8.03 6.23
N ALA A 5 -14.43 -9.31 5.87
CA ALA A 5 -13.34 -10.26 6.07
C ALA A 5 -12.15 -10.02 5.13
N ILE A 6 -12.43 -9.56 3.89
CA ILE A 6 -11.39 -9.19 2.93
C ILE A 6 -10.69 -7.90 3.37
N GLU A 7 -11.43 -6.89 3.82
CA GLU A 7 -10.88 -5.63 4.36
C GLU A 7 -9.90 -5.90 5.50
N THR A 8 -10.36 -6.48 6.61
CA THR A 8 -9.52 -6.71 7.81
C THR A 8 -8.31 -7.60 7.53
N SER A 9 -8.47 -8.63 6.69
CA SER A 9 -7.33 -9.50 6.34
C SER A 9 -6.37 -8.86 5.33
N THR A 10 -6.75 -7.77 4.67
CA THR A 10 -5.87 -6.99 3.79
C THR A 10 -5.09 -5.96 4.61
N GLU A 11 -5.77 -5.23 5.49
CA GLU A 11 -5.14 -4.30 6.45
C GLU A 11 -4.03 -5.00 7.25
N THR A 12 -4.29 -6.19 7.78
CA THR A 12 -3.30 -6.95 8.56
C THR A 12 -2.01 -7.24 7.77
N VAL A 13 -2.10 -7.58 6.48
CA VAL A 13 -0.91 -7.91 5.67
C VAL A 13 -0.22 -6.65 5.14
N VAL A 14 -0.95 -5.55 4.95
CA VAL A 14 -0.38 -4.22 4.68
C VAL A 14 0.47 -3.77 5.87
N ASP A 15 -0.05 -3.90 7.09
CA ASP A 15 0.68 -3.56 8.33
C ASP A 15 1.95 -4.41 8.52
N PHE A 16 1.95 -5.64 8.00
CA PHE A 16 3.13 -6.51 7.99
C PHE A 16 4.16 -6.15 6.92
N GLY A 17 3.86 -5.21 6.02
CA GLY A 17 4.74 -4.78 4.94
C GLY A 17 4.76 -5.72 3.74
N PHE A 18 3.70 -6.48 3.49
CA PHE A 18 3.55 -7.22 2.22
C PHE A 18 3.27 -6.25 1.08
N ASP A 19 3.66 -6.59 -0.15
CA ASP A 19 3.43 -5.75 -1.33
C ASP A 19 2.10 -6.04 -2.06
N GLY A 20 1.33 -7.04 -1.62
CA GLY A 20 0.08 -7.40 -2.27
C GLY A 20 -0.64 -8.61 -1.69
N LYS A 21 -1.84 -8.87 -2.22
CA LYS A 21 -2.72 -9.99 -1.85
C LYS A 21 -3.31 -10.65 -3.10
N LEU A 22 -3.39 -11.97 -3.12
CA LEU A 22 -4.05 -12.70 -4.20
C LEU A 22 -5.58 -12.50 -4.15
N ALA A 23 -6.18 -12.20 -5.30
CA ALA A 23 -7.62 -12.16 -5.50
C ALA A 23 -8.10 -13.45 -6.18
N VAL A 24 -9.03 -14.17 -5.55
CA VAL A 24 -9.67 -15.36 -6.13
C VAL A 24 -11.02 -15.05 -6.77
N HIS A 25 -11.56 -13.86 -6.50
CA HIS A 25 -12.81 -13.37 -7.05
C HIS A 25 -12.68 -11.90 -7.47
N PRO A 26 -13.23 -11.47 -8.63
CA PRO A 26 -13.09 -10.10 -9.12
C PRO A 26 -13.53 -9.00 -8.14
N ASN A 27 -14.58 -9.27 -7.34
CA ASN A 27 -15.06 -8.31 -6.33
C ASN A 27 -14.05 -8.01 -5.20
N GLN A 28 -12.97 -8.78 -5.08
CA GLN A 28 -11.93 -8.51 -4.07
C GLN A 28 -10.94 -7.45 -4.55
N THR A 29 -10.74 -7.32 -5.87
CA THR A 29 -9.74 -6.42 -6.46
C THR A 29 -9.91 -4.96 -6.03
N PRO A 30 -11.13 -4.37 -5.99
CA PRO A 30 -11.29 -2.98 -5.53
C PRO A 30 -10.81 -2.77 -4.09
N VAL A 31 -11.24 -3.63 -3.17
CA VAL A 31 -10.86 -3.54 -1.74
C VAL A 31 -9.35 -3.76 -1.55
N ILE A 32 -8.77 -4.72 -2.26
CA ILE A 32 -7.33 -4.99 -2.19
C ILE A 32 -6.55 -3.78 -2.73
N ASN A 33 -6.91 -3.26 -3.90
CA ASN A 33 -6.20 -2.15 -4.51
C ASN A 33 -6.29 -0.88 -3.68
N GLU A 34 -7.44 -0.59 -3.07
CA GLU A 34 -7.62 0.56 -2.19
C GLU A 34 -6.66 0.48 -0.99
N ALA A 35 -6.57 -0.68 -0.33
CA ALA A 35 -5.68 -0.87 0.82
C ALA A 35 -4.17 -0.82 0.47
N TYR A 36 -3.78 -1.19 -0.75
CA TYR A 36 -2.39 -1.14 -1.22
C TYR A 36 -2.02 0.15 -1.95
N THR A 37 -2.97 1.07 -2.15
CA THR A 37 -2.69 2.35 -2.78
C THR A 37 -2.14 3.30 -1.70
N PRO A 38 -0.88 3.77 -1.83
CA PRO A 38 -0.33 4.72 -0.87
C PRO A 38 -1.14 6.02 -0.88
N SER A 39 -1.28 6.62 0.29
CA SER A 39 -1.88 7.94 0.44
C SER A 39 -1.00 9.02 -0.20
N PRO A 40 -1.59 10.16 -0.61
CA PRO A 40 -0.82 11.30 -1.09
C PRO A 40 0.28 11.76 -0.12
N ASP A 41 0.03 11.71 1.19
CA ASP A 41 1.01 12.11 2.20
C ASP A 41 2.24 11.17 2.25
N GLU A 42 2.03 9.87 2.02
CA GLU A 42 3.11 8.88 1.93
C GLU A 42 3.95 9.07 0.67
N ILE A 43 3.30 9.36 -0.46
CA ILE A 43 3.98 9.69 -1.72
C ILE A 43 4.83 10.95 -1.52
N ASP A 44 4.24 12.03 -1.03
CA ASP A 44 4.92 13.30 -0.76
C ASP A 44 6.11 13.11 0.19
N TRP A 45 5.98 12.23 1.19
CA TRP A 45 7.08 11.88 2.09
C TRP A 45 8.22 11.16 1.38
N ALA A 46 7.89 10.16 0.56
CA ALA A 46 8.87 9.40 -0.20
C ALA A 46 9.62 10.32 -1.20
N GLU A 47 8.91 11.19 -1.91
CA GLU A 47 9.51 12.17 -2.83
C GLU A 47 10.49 13.10 -2.11
N ARG A 48 10.12 13.63 -0.93
CA ARG A 48 11.02 14.46 -0.11
C ARG A 48 12.29 13.72 0.34
N ILE A 49 12.24 12.40 0.51
CA ILE A 49 13.43 11.60 0.85
C ILE A 49 14.32 11.45 -0.38
N LEU A 50 13.74 11.17 -1.53
CA LEU A 50 14.47 11.04 -2.79
C LEU A 50 15.19 12.35 -3.14
N ASP A 51 14.53 13.49 -2.99
CA ASP A 51 15.11 14.81 -3.23
C ASP A 51 16.34 15.09 -2.34
N ARG A 52 16.24 14.77 -1.04
CA ARG A 52 17.36 14.96 -0.10
C ARG A 52 18.53 14.02 -0.39
N THR A 53 18.22 12.77 -0.73
CA THR A 53 19.20 11.75 -1.08
C THR A 53 19.96 12.19 -2.34
N ALA A 54 19.24 12.67 -3.36
CA ALA A 54 19.83 13.22 -4.57
C ALA A 54 20.70 14.46 -4.31
N ALA A 55 20.26 15.38 -3.44
CA ALA A 55 21.01 16.59 -3.11
C ALA A 55 22.31 16.31 -2.32
N THR A 56 22.36 15.23 -1.54
CA THR A 56 23.52 14.88 -0.71
C THR A 56 24.52 13.95 -1.42
N GLY A 57 24.20 13.48 -2.63
CA GLY A 57 25.08 12.58 -3.41
C GLY A 57 25.19 11.17 -2.83
N ILE A 58 24.33 10.82 -1.86
CA ILE A 58 24.19 9.47 -1.35
C ILE A 58 23.29 8.73 -2.35
N ARG A 59 23.78 7.67 -2.99
CA ARG A 59 22.99 6.78 -3.85
C ARG A 59 23.13 5.36 -3.35
#